data_AF-A0A1B2M3J3-F1
#
_entry.id   AF-A0A1B2M3J3-F1
#
_cell.length_a   1.000
_cell.length_b   1.000
_cell.length_c   1.000
_cell.angle_alpha   90.00
_cell.angle_beta   90.00
_cell.angle_gamma   90.00
#
_symmetry.space_group_name_H-M   'P 1'
#
loop_
_entity.id
_entity.type
_entity.pdbx_description
1 polymer ?
#
loop_
_entity_poly.entity_id
_entity_poly.type
_entity_poly.pdbx_seq_one_letter_code
_entity_poly.pdbx_strand_id
1 'polypeptide(L)'
;MSVNRKVYPYKSINRIVERLRNDLNDGKDFVLVYAYNGTGKTRLSMDFKEKGKKGSRRNRSSGNRDTLYFNAFTEDLFRWDNDLDTDTDRKLYLNKDSKFFLGFQELALEEKIFVHLQKYADFDFRIDYEAWSVSFSRKEEFKLKGKDEFFTKIIDNIKISRGEENLFIWCTFLAICELAIDKQEAYDWVKYIYIDDPISSLDDNNVIALSSDLAKLIRKGKDYVKVVISTHHGLFFNIMNNELKKHSHKCYFLYKSRHNNEYQLQSTGDTPFFYHVAMLKELKDAAYSTPSRLYTYHFNILRSIMEKTASFFGFEDFSTCISGIENEALFSRALNLLSHGKYSVYDPQAMGLDNQQLFKNILDAFLERYPFQLPNIGEVAQATTSTSLQIASPQETLS
;
A
#
# COMPACT_ATOMS: atom_id res chain seq x y z
N MET A 1 -9.88 24.42 -14.28
CA MET A 1 -9.16 23.94 -15.47
C MET A 1 -8.66 22.53 -15.20
N SER A 2 -9.13 21.55 -15.98
CA SER A 2 -8.70 20.16 -15.90
C SER A 2 -7.24 20.06 -16.36
N VAL A 3 -6.31 19.81 -15.43
CA VAL A 3 -4.94 19.46 -15.80
C VAL A 3 -4.91 17.96 -16.05
N ASN A 4 -5.20 17.54 -17.28
CA ASN A 4 -5.01 16.15 -17.69
C ASN A 4 -3.52 15.81 -17.57
N ARG A 5 -3.15 15.10 -16.50
CA ARG A 5 -1.76 14.72 -16.24
C ARG A 5 -1.35 13.63 -17.22
N LYS A 6 -0.17 13.80 -17.81
CA LYS A 6 0.37 12.86 -18.81
C LYS A 6 0.55 11.45 -18.21
N VAL A 7 -0.04 10.47 -18.88
CA VAL A 7 0.13 9.04 -18.58
C VAL A 7 1.28 8.50 -19.42
N TYR A 8 2.21 7.79 -18.80
CA TYR A 8 3.37 7.20 -19.48
C TYR A 8 3.21 5.67 -19.55
N PRO A 9 3.13 5.07 -20.74
CA PRO A 9 3.07 3.63 -20.89
C PRO A 9 4.46 3.00 -20.73
N TYR A 10 4.50 1.82 -20.11
CA TYR A 10 5.70 1.02 -19.89
C TYR A 10 5.44 -0.44 -20.21
N LYS A 11 6.29 -1.03 -21.03
CA LYS A 11 6.20 -2.46 -21.42
C LYS A 11 6.69 -3.42 -20.32
N SER A 12 7.40 -2.94 -19.30
CA SER A 12 7.94 -3.78 -18.23
C SER A 12 8.21 -3.01 -16.94
N ILE A 13 8.17 -3.73 -15.81
CA ILE A 13 8.56 -3.22 -14.48
C ILE A 13 9.98 -2.66 -14.48
N ASN A 14 10.91 -3.27 -15.21
CA ASN A 14 12.30 -2.78 -15.29
C ASN A 14 12.39 -1.33 -15.79
N ARG A 15 11.52 -0.92 -16.72
CA ARG A 15 11.49 0.47 -17.20
C ARG A 15 10.89 1.42 -16.15
N ILE A 16 9.95 0.94 -15.34
CA ILE A 16 9.43 1.68 -14.19
C ILE A 16 10.54 1.84 -13.15
N VAL A 17 11.30 0.78 -12.82
CA VAL A 17 12.46 0.85 -11.92
C VAL A 17 13.47 1.88 -12.40
N GLU A 18 13.80 1.89 -13.69
CA GLU A 18 14.67 2.92 -14.30
C GLU A 18 14.11 4.32 -14.08
N ARG A 19 12.81 4.50 -14.28
CA ARG A 19 12.14 5.77 -14.02
C ARG A 19 12.26 6.20 -12.55
N LEU A 20 11.91 5.33 -11.60
CA LEU A 20 11.96 5.66 -10.17
C LEU A 20 13.39 5.98 -9.71
N ARG A 21 14.39 5.21 -10.17
CA ARG A 21 15.80 5.49 -9.86
C ARG A 21 16.26 6.80 -10.48
N ASN A 22 15.84 7.13 -11.69
CA ASN A 22 16.15 8.41 -12.31
C ASN A 22 15.54 9.57 -11.52
N ASP A 23 14.26 9.48 -11.12
CA ASP A 23 13.64 10.54 -10.30
C ASP A 23 14.43 10.77 -8.99
N LEU A 24 14.89 9.71 -8.32
CA LEU A 24 15.74 9.86 -7.13
C LEU A 24 17.12 10.47 -7.42
N ASN A 25 17.74 10.09 -8.53
CA ASN A 25 19.04 10.64 -8.94
C ASN A 25 18.93 12.08 -9.46
N ASP A 26 17.77 12.48 -9.96
CA ASP A 26 17.43 13.85 -10.40
C ASP A 26 17.03 14.76 -9.21
N GLY A 27 17.40 14.37 -7.99
CA GLY A 27 17.25 15.19 -6.77
C GLY A 27 15.92 15.02 -6.04
N LYS A 28 15.16 13.94 -6.30
CA LYS A 28 14.04 13.56 -5.43
C LYS A 28 14.54 12.77 -4.23
N ASP A 29 14.14 13.20 -3.03
CA ASP A 29 14.39 12.52 -1.77
C ASP A 29 13.49 11.28 -1.62
N PHE A 30 12.25 11.44 -2.06
CA PHE A 30 11.17 10.49 -1.84
C PHE A 30 10.37 10.21 -3.12
N VAL A 31 10.02 8.96 -3.34
CA VAL A 31 9.08 8.55 -4.40
C VAL A 31 7.97 7.71 -3.79
N LEU A 32 6.72 8.17 -3.90
CA LEU A 32 5.53 7.46 -3.46
C LEU A 32 4.81 6.86 -4.67
N VAL A 33 4.47 5.58 -4.60
CA VAL A 33 3.76 4.86 -5.66
C VAL A 33 2.50 4.25 -5.09
N TYR A 34 1.34 4.82 -5.44
CA TYR A 34 0.07 4.16 -5.20
C TYR A 34 -0.15 3.10 -6.29
N ALA A 35 -0.46 1.86 -5.91
CA ALA A 35 -0.82 0.81 -6.86
C ALA A 35 -1.72 -0.25 -6.22
N TYR A 36 -2.74 -0.69 -6.96
CA TYR A 36 -3.66 -1.73 -6.50
C TYR A 36 -2.98 -3.08 -6.28
N ASN A 37 -3.67 -3.96 -5.57
CA ASN A 37 -3.29 -5.35 -5.42
C ASN A 37 -3.24 -6.06 -6.78
N GLY A 38 -2.28 -6.97 -6.95
CA GLY A 38 -2.02 -7.64 -8.23
C GLY A 38 -1.24 -6.81 -9.27
N THR A 39 -0.91 -5.54 -9.01
CA THR A 39 -0.09 -4.72 -9.92
C THR A 39 1.38 -5.17 -9.97
N GLY A 40 1.84 -5.92 -8.96
CA GLY A 40 3.21 -6.43 -8.87
C GLY A 40 4.17 -5.53 -8.09
N LYS A 41 3.69 -4.86 -7.02
CA LYS A 41 4.50 -3.97 -6.18
C LYS A 41 5.69 -4.69 -5.52
N THR A 42 5.50 -5.91 -5.05
CA THR A 42 6.60 -6.74 -4.51
C THR A 42 7.64 -7.09 -5.58
N ARG A 43 7.20 -7.31 -6.82
CA ARG A 43 8.14 -7.48 -7.93
C ARG A 43 8.86 -6.18 -8.27
N LEU A 44 8.17 -5.03 -8.21
CA LEU A 44 8.77 -3.71 -8.41
C LEU A 44 9.86 -3.43 -7.35
N SER A 45 9.61 -3.75 -6.07
CA SER A 45 10.61 -3.59 -5.00
C SER A 45 11.83 -4.48 -5.20
N MET A 46 11.62 -5.74 -5.58
CA MET A 46 12.71 -6.68 -5.87
C MET A 46 13.50 -6.30 -7.12
N ASP A 47 12.84 -5.94 -8.22
CA ASP A 47 13.51 -5.49 -9.45
C ASP A 47 14.29 -4.18 -9.19
N PHE A 48 13.77 -3.29 -8.34
CA PHE A 48 14.49 -2.09 -7.88
C PHE A 48 15.77 -2.46 -7.15
N LYS A 49 15.71 -3.36 -6.17
CA LYS A 49 16.88 -3.83 -5.43
C LYS A 49 17.87 -4.60 -6.32
N GLU A 50 17.41 -5.42 -7.26
CA GLU A 50 18.30 -6.15 -8.18
C GLU A 50 19.02 -5.21 -9.15
N LYS A 51 18.38 -4.11 -9.59
CA LYS A 51 19.04 -3.09 -10.43
C LYS A 51 20.23 -2.43 -9.72
N GLY A 52 20.19 -2.38 -8.39
CA GLY A 52 21.26 -1.90 -7.52
C GLY A 52 22.49 -2.80 -7.45
N LYS A 53 22.37 -4.05 -7.93
CA LYS A 53 23.47 -5.00 -7.95
C LYS A 53 24.31 -4.86 -9.21
N LYS A 54 25.40 -4.08 -9.14
CA LYS A 54 26.36 -3.98 -10.26
C LYS A 54 27.30 -5.20 -10.27
N GLY A 55 27.24 -6.03 -11.31
CA GLY A 55 28.17 -7.14 -11.58
C GLY A 55 27.66 -8.11 -12.64
N SER A 56 28.54 -8.63 -13.51
CA SER A 56 28.22 -9.71 -14.46
C SER A 56 27.69 -10.93 -13.70
N ARG A 57 26.75 -11.71 -14.30
CA ARG A 57 26.15 -12.92 -13.71
C ARG A 57 27.17 -13.93 -13.16
N ARG A 58 28.43 -13.85 -13.60
CA ARG A 58 29.58 -14.69 -13.22
C ARG A 58 30.36 -14.24 -11.97
N ASN A 59 30.26 -12.97 -11.54
CA ASN A 59 30.95 -12.43 -10.35
C ASN A 59 29.94 -11.75 -9.41
N ARG A 60 29.07 -12.54 -8.78
CA ARG A 60 28.16 -12.11 -7.71
C ARG A 60 28.81 -12.20 -6.32
N SER A 61 30.11 -11.95 -6.22
CA SER A 61 30.81 -11.83 -4.95
C SER A 61 30.37 -10.54 -4.24
N SER A 62 29.35 -10.69 -3.39
CA SER A 62 29.05 -10.02 -2.11
C SER A 62 29.17 -8.50 -1.88
N GLY A 63 29.64 -7.66 -2.81
CA GLY A 63 29.99 -6.26 -2.51
C GLY A 63 29.05 -5.16 -3.00
N ASN A 64 28.38 -5.32 -4.15
CA ASN A 64 27.65 -4.21 -4.77
C ASN A 64 26.15 -4.31 -4.52
N ARG A 65 25.66 -3.90 -3.35
CA ARG A 65 24.22 -3.67 -3.10
C ARG A 65 24.03 -2.24 -2.64
N ASP A 66 22.89 -1.64 -2.98
CA ASP A 66 22.60 -0.25 -2.63
C ASP A 66 21.21 -0.04 -2.00
N THR A 67 20.38 -1.09 -1.93
CA THR A 67 18.98 -1.00 -1.52
C THR A 67 18.68 -1.90 -0.31
N LEU A 68 18.21 -1.30 0.78
CA LEU A 68 17.52 -1.97 1.90
C LEU A 68 16.02 -2.00 1.57
N TYR A 69 15.32 -3.08 1.93
CA TYR A 69 13.89 -3.21 1.58
C TYR A 69 13.02 -3.86 2.67
N PHE A 70 11.74 -3.48 2.66
CA PHE A 70 10.67 -4.11 3.42
C PHE A 70 9.59 -4.58 2.44
N ASN A 71 9.30 -5.87 2.43
CA ASN A 71 8.24 -6.52 1.66
C ASN A 71 8.04 -7.96 2.20
N ALA A 72 7.21 -8.77 1.54
CA ALA A 72 6.97 -10.17 1.91
C ALA A 72 8.26 -11.02 2.05
N PHE A 73 9.32 -10.76 1.27
CA PHE A 73 10.59 -11.49 1.43
C PHE A 73 11.32 -11.14 2.73
N THR A 74 11.10 -9.93 3.27
CA THR A 74 11.61 -9.52 4.58
C THR A 74 10.82 -10.17 5.70
N GLU A 75 9.49 -10.27 5.54
CA GLU A 75 8.61 -10.99 6.48
C GLU A 75 8.99 -12.48 6.56
N ASP A 76 9.26 -13.13 5.43
CA ASP A 76 9.67 -14.54 5.35
C ASP A 76 11.02 -14.86 6.03
N LEU A 77 11.77 -13.83 6.47
CA LEU A 77 12.98 -13.99 7.29
C LEU A 77 12.67 -14.35 8.74
N PHE A 78 11.42 -14.20 9.16
CA PHE A 78 10.90 -14.48 10.48
C PHE A 78 9.93 -15.67 10.36
N ARG A 79 10.17 -16.74 11.12
CA ARG A 79 9.40 -17.98 10.98
C ARG A 79 9.06 -18.58 12.33
N TRP A 80 7.78 -18.82 12.55
CA TRP A 80 7.34 -19.57 13.71
C TRP A 80 7.60 -21.05 13.56
N ASP A 81 7.97 -21.66 14.68
CA ASP A 81 7.85 -23.09 14.89
C ASP A 81 6.57 -23.36 15.68
N ASN A 82 5.49 -23.70 14.96
CA ASN A 82 4.14 -23.76 15.53
C ASN A 82 3.77 -25.14 16.10
N ASP A 83 4.46 -26.20 15.69
CA ASP A 83 4.10 -27.60 15.96
C ASP A 83 5.12 -28.25 16.92
N LEU A 84 5.30 -27.66 18.10
CA LEU A 84 6.23 -28.17 19.12
C LEU A 84 5.60 -29.33 19.90
N ASP A 85 6.37 -30.40 20.15
CA ASP A 85 5.92 -31.61 20.86
C ASP A 85 5.26 -31.36 22.24
N THR A 86 5.55 -30.22 22.87
CA THR A 86 4.99 -29.84 24.18
C THR A 86 4.27 -28.50 24.18
N ASP A 87 4.24 -27.75 23.06
CA ASP A 87 3.57 -26.45 22.94
C ASP A 87 4.01 -25.35 23.95
N THR A 88 5.13 -25.53 24.66
CA THR A 88 5.58 -24.65 25.76
C THR A 88 6.71 -23.66 25.41
N ASP A 89 7.48 -23.89 24.35
CA ASP A 89 8.64 -23.07 23.97
C ASP A 89 8.46 -22.36 22.62
N ARG A 90 7.38 -21.59 22.49
CA ARG A 90 7.03 -20.93 21.23
C ARG A 90 8.03 -19.83 20.92
N LYS A 91 8.72 -19.96 19.79
CA LYS A 91 9.77 -19.04 19.34
C LYS A 91 9.58 -18.62 17.89
N LEU A 92 9.94 -17.39 17.60
CA LEU A 92 10.05 -16.86 16.25
C LEU A 92 11.51 -16.92 15.81
N TYR A 93 11.84 -17.81 14.87
CA TYR A 93 13.18 -17.96 14.35
C TYR A 93 13.52 -16.89 13.31
N LEU A 94 14.76 -16.44 13.37
CA LEU A 94 15.35 -15.45 12.48
C LEU A 94 16.27 -16.17 11.49
N ASN A 95 16.22 -15.78 10.21
CA ASN A 95 17.14 -16.30 9.21
C ASN A 95 18.54 -15.71 9.39
N LYS A 96 19.39 -16.38 10.19
CA LYS A 96 20.75 -15.98 10.53
C LYS A 96 21.67 -15.66 9.34
N ASP A 97 21.46 -16.31 8.19
CA ASP A 97 22.29 -16.13 7.00
C ASP A 97 21.88 -14.89 6.20
N SER A 98 20.75 -14.26 6.55
CA SER A 98 20.28 -13.06 5.89
C SER A 98 21.11 -11.86 6.32
N LYS A 99 21.68 -11.18 5.31
CA LYS A 99 22.39 -9.92 5.51
C LYS A 99 21.51 -8.77 6.02
N PHE A 100 20.21 -9.01 6.22
CA PHE A 100 19.30 -8.12 6.94
C PHE A 100 19.73 -7.96 8.40
N PHE A 101 20.26 -9.04 9.00
CA PHE A 101 20.59 -9.11 10.41
C PHE A 101 22.07 -8.83 10.75
N LEU A 102 22.87 -8.30 9.82
CA LEU A 102 24.33 -8.14 10.03
C LEU A 102 24.68 -7.32 11.28
N GLY A 103 23.87 -6.31 11.64
CA GLY A 103 24.12 -5.50 12.82
C GLY A 103 23.58 -6.07 14.14
N PHE A 104 22.90 -7.21 14.14
CA PHE A 104 22.18 -7.71 15.31
C PHE A 104 23.11 -8.06 16.49
N GLN A 105 24.28 -8.64 16.21
CA GLN A 105 25.19 -9.09 17.27
C GLN A 105 26.03 -7.97 17.89
N GLU A 106 26.29 -6.89 17.14
CA GLU A 106 27.23 -5.83 17.54
C GLU A 106 26.54 -4.54 17.99
N LEU A 107 25.27 -4.35 17.59
CA LEU A 107 24.50 -3.13 17.87
C LEU A 107 23.34 -3.53 18.78
N ALA A 108 23.12 -2.79 19.87
CA ALA A 108 22.03 -3.00 20.83
C ALA A 108 20.65 -2.76 20.17
N LEU A 109 20.25 -3.68 19.29
CA LEU A 109 19.10 -3.51 18.41
C LEU A 109 17.80 -3.69 19.18
N GLU A 110 17.78 -4.52 20.22
CA GLU A 110 16.63 -4.70 21.11
C GLU A 110 16.12 -3.37 21.66
N GLU A 111 17.00 -2.49 22.13
CA GLU A 111 16.60 -1.17 22.64
C GLU A 111 15.92 -0.31 21.56
N LYS A 112 16.47 -0.31 20.34
CA LYS A 112 15.89 0.42 19.20
C LYS A 112 14.55 -0.15 18.78
N ILE A 113 14.44 -1.48 18.69
CA ILE A 113 13.19 -2.17 18.35
C ILE A 113 12.14 -1.86 19.42
N PHE A 114 12.51 -1.95 20.69
CA PHE A 114 11.63 -1.66 21.82
C PHE A 114 11.09 -0.22 21.78
N VAL A 115 11.96 0.77 21.47
CA VAL A 115 11.56 2.17 21.33
C VAL A 115 10.45 2.36 20.29
N HIS A 116 10.48 1.61 19.19
CA HIS A 116 9.41 1.63 18.19
C HIS A 116 8.19 0.82 18.64
N LEU A 117 8.39 -0.40 19.15
CA LEU A 117 7.33 -1.38 19.42
C LEU A 117 6.38 -0.95 20.54
N GLN A 118 6.92 -0.41 21.64
CA GLN A 118 6.14 -0.05 22.84
C GLN A 118 5.02 0.98 22.58
N LYS A 119 5.04 1.66 21.43
CA LYS A 119 4.02 2.65 21.03
C LYS A 119 2.74 2.00 20.51
N TYR A 120 2.82 0.75 20.07
CA TYR A 120 1.79 0.09 19.28
C TYR A 120 1.33 -1.23 19.89
N ALA A 121 2.15 -1.85 20.74
CA ALA A 121 1.87 -3.13 21.34
C ALA A 121 2.28 -3.19 22.80
N ASP A 122 1.50 -3.97 23.55
CA ASP A 122 1.74 -4.27 24.96
C ASP A 122 2.25 -5.71 25.10
N PHE A 123 3.45 -5.95 24.58
CA PHE A 123 4.22 -7.18 24.81
C PHE A 123 5.71 -6.86 24.77
N ASP A 124 6.47 -7.61 25.56
CA ASP A 124 7.92 -7.57 25.60
C ASP A 124 8.50 -8.69 24.73
N PHE A 125 9.78 -8.58 24.37
CA PHE A 125 10.48 -9.60 23.60
C PHE A 125 11.95 -9.71 24.04
N ARG A 126 12.56 -10.85 23.74
CA ARG A 126 13.99 -11.09 23.91
C ARG A 126 14.54 -11.84 22.71
N ILE A 127 15.69 -11.39 22.20
CA ILE A 127 16.40 -12.02 21.10
C ILE A 127 17.52 -12.89 21.68
N ASP A 128 17.49 -14.18 21.32
CA ASP A 128 18.60 -15.10 21.52
C ASP A 128 19.47 -15.07 20.25
N TYR A 129 20.64 -14.43 20.35
CA TYR A 129 21.59 -14.26 19.23
C TYR A 129 22.43 -15.51 18.92
N GLU A 130 22.43 -16.51 19.81
CA GLU A 130 23.07 -17.80 19.56
C GLU A 130 22.12 -18.73 18.79
N ALA A 131 20.89 -18.84 19.27
CA ALA A 131 19.83 -19.64 18.65
C ALA A 131 19.15 -18.93 17.47
N TRP A 132 19.37 -17.63 17.28
CA TRP A 132 18.69 -16.79 16.30
C TRP A 132 17.17 -16.92 16.41
N SER A 133 16.66 -16.71 17.62
CA SER A 133 15.23 -16.84 17.93
C SER A 133 14.75 -15.69 18.81
N VAL A 134 13.47 -15.39 18.74
CA VAL A 134 12.81 -14.37 19.56
C VAL A 134 11.75 -15.05 20.41
N SER A 135 11.81 -14.81 21.72
CA SER A 135 10.73 -15.13 22.65
C SER A 135 9.96 -13.87 23.00
N PHE A 136 8.66 -14.02 23.25
CA PHE A 136 7.77 -12.92 23.61
C PHE A 136 7.20 -13.15 25.00
N SER A 137 6.93 -12.06 25.71
CA SER A 137 6.29 -12.11 27.02
C SER A 137 5.30 -10.97 27.20
N ARG A 138 4.38 -11.11 28.15
CA ARG A 138 3.41 -10.06 28.48
C ARG A 138 3.21 -10.00 29.98
N LYS A 139 2.95 -8.80 30.49
CA LYS A 139 2.56 -8.58 31.88
C LYS A 139 1.05 -8.72 31.97
N GLU A 140 0.60 -9.68 32.76
CA GLU A 140 -0.82 -9.87 33.03
C GLU A 140 -1.13 -9.57 34.50
N GLU A 141 -2.20 -8.82 34.74
CA GLU A 141 -2.70 -8.53 36.07
C GLU A 141 -3.79 -9.52 36.46
N PHE A 142 -3.61 -10.14 37.62
CA PHE A 142 -4.53 -11.13 38.17
C PHE A 142 -5.13 -10.63 39.47
N LYS A 143 -6.46 -10.73 39.60
CA LYS A 143 -7.15 -10.58 40.87
C LYS A 143 -7.35 -11.95 41.51
N LEU A 144 -6.73 -12.18 42.67
CA LEU A 144 -6.97 -13.40 43.44
C LEU A 144 -8.36 -13.36 44.06
N LYS A 145 -9.10 -14.48 43.95
CA LYS A 145 -10.45 -14.61 44.50
C LYS A 145 -10.42 -14.36 46.02
N GLY A 146 -11.10 -13.30 46.48
CA GLY A 146 -11.13 -12.91 47.89
C GLY A 146 -10.04 -11.94 48.36
N LYS A 147 -9.22 -11.38 47.45
CA LYS A 147 -8.31 -10.27 47.74
C LYS A 147 -8.63 -9.07 46.84
N ASP A 148 -8.46 -7.86 47.38
CA ASP A 148 -8.66 -6.61 46.62
C ASP A 148 -7.40 -6.11 45.90
N GLU A 149 -6.26 -6.76 46.11
CA GLU A 149 -4.99 -6.44 45.45
C GLU A 149 -4.85 -7.17 44.10
N PHE A 150 -4.33 -6.45 43.11
CA PHE A 150 -3.91 -6.98 41.82
C PHE A 150 -2.47 -7.45 41.88
N PHE A 151 -2.17 -8.59 41.28
CA PHE A 151 -0.83 -9.13 41.15
C PHE A 151 -0.41 -9.15 39.69
N THR A 152 0.73 -8.54 39.37
CA THR A 152 1.31 -8.63 38.03
C THR A 152 2.18 -9.87 37.93
N LYS A 153 1.93 -10.71 36.92
CA LYS A 153 2.79 -11.84 36.55
C LYS A 153 3.24 -11.69 35.11
N ILE A 154 4.51 -11.96 34.86
CA ILE A 154 5.05 -12.06 33.50
C ILE A 154 4.72 -13.46 32.97
N ILE A 155 4.10 -13.52 31.80
CA ILE A 155 3.89 -14.75 31.06
C ILE A 155 4.88 -14.75 29.91
N ASP A 156 5.82 -15.69 29.95
CA ASP A 156 6.84 -15.89 28.93
C ASP A 156 6.40 -16.87 27.83
N ASN A 157 7.13 -16.87 26.72
CA ASN A 157 6.94 -17.77 25.56
C ASN A 157 5.53 -17.74 24.96
N ILE A 158 4.92 -16.55 24.91
CA ILE A 158 3.58 -16.38 24.33
C ILE A 158 3.61 -16.40 22.80
N LYS A 159 2.54 -16.91 22.18
CA LYS A 159 2.29 -16.69 20.75
C LYS A 159 1.58 -15.36 20.57
N ILE A 160 2.26 -14.40 19.94
CA ILE A 160 1.62 -13.15 19.50
C ILE A 160 0.79 -13.38 18.23
N SER A 161 -0.22 -12.55 18.02
CA SER A 161 -1.08 -12.58 16.84
C SER A 161 -0.30 -12.28 15.56
N ARG A 162 -0.88 -12.59 14.39
CA ARG A 162 -0.25 -12.24 13.09
C ARG A 162 -0.07 -10.73 12.92
N GLY A 163 -0.99 -9.92 13.44
CA GLY A 163 -0.87 -8.46 13.41
C GLY A 163 0.29 -7.95 14.25
N GLU A 164 0.43 -8.49 15.48
CA GLU A 164 1.54 -8.19 16.38
C GLU A 164 2.89 -8.67 15.84
N GLU A 165 2.93 -9.83 15.19
CA GLU A 165 4.11 -10.34 14.49
C GLU A 165 4.55 -9.39 13.37
N ASN A 166 3.62 -8.99 12.50
CA ASN A 166 3.91 -8.04 11.43
C ASN A 166 4.41 -6.70 12.00
N LEU A 167 3.82 -6.24 13.10
CA LEU A 167 4.23 -5.03 13.79
C LEU A 167 5.65 -5.15 14.37
N PHE A 168 6.01 -6.29 14.95
CA PHE A 168 7.36 -6.57 15.43
C PHE A 168 8.40 -6.56 14.28
N ILE A 169 8.08 -7.22 13.17
CA ILE A 169 8.95 -7.25 11.97
C ILE A 169 9.12 -5.83 11.39
N TRP A 170 8.05 -5.05 11.38
CA TRP A 170 8.09 -3.65 10.98
C TRP A 170 8.95 -2.78 11.92
N CYS A 171 8.80 -2.90 13.24
CA CYS A 171 9.62 -2.18 14.20
C CYS A 171 11.11 -2.57 14.11
N THR A 172 11.38 -3.85 13.81
CA THR A 172 12.71 -4.35 13.49
C THR A 172 13.29 -3.68 12.25
N PHE A 173 12.49 -3.53 11.20
CA PHE A 173 12.90 -2.82 10.01
C PHE A 173 13.17 -1.32 10.25
N LEU A 174 12.35 -0.65 11.06
CA LEU A 174 12.56 0.75 11.43
C LEU A 174 13.88 0.94 12.18
N ALA A 175 14.20 0.05 13.12
CA ALA A 175 15.46 0.07 13.85
C ALA A 175 16.67 -0.06 12.88
N ILE A 176 16.59 -0.95 11.88
CA ILE A 176 17.63 -1.06 10.85
C ILE A 176 17.70 0.18 9.96
N CYS A 177 16.56 0.81 9.64
CA CYS A 177 16.54 2.07 8.92
C CYS A 177 17.25 3.19 9.70
N GLU A 178 17.08 3.24 11.03
CA GLU A 178 17.87 4.15 11.88
C GLU A 178 19.36 3.89 11.73
N LEU A 179 19.81 2.64 11.81
CA LEU A 179 21.23 2.29 11.65
C LEU A 179 21.78 2.71 10.28
N ALA A 180 20.99 2.54 9.21
CA ALA A 180 21.36 2.96 7.86
C ALA A 180 21.45 4.49 7.73
N ILE A 181 20.53 5.23 8.37
CA ILE A 181 20.51 6.69 8.40
C ILE A 181 21.68 7.23 9.22
N ASP A 182 21.96 6.61 10.35
CA ASP A 182 23.08 6.95 11.24
C ASP A 182 24.44 6.45 10.70
N LYS A 183 24.47 5.87 9.49
CA LYS A 183 25.68 5.43 8.76
C LYS A 183 26.56 4.45 9.55
N GLN A 184 25.92 3.55 10.29
CA GLN A 184 26.60 2.45 10.96
C GLN A 184 27.26 1.52 9.94
N GLU A 185 28.46 1.00 10.25
CA GLU A 185 29.31 0.27 9.29
C GLU A 185 28.57 -0.90 8.62
N ALA A 186 27.77 -1.65 9.38
CA ALA A 186 26.97 -2.77 8.87
C ALA A 186 25.94 -2.36 7.78
N TYR A 187 25.53 -1.09 7.74
CA TYR A 187 24.47 -0.56 6.89
C TYR A 187 24.86 0.68 6.06
N ASP A 188 26.12 1.12 6.06
CA ASP A 188 26.59 2.29 5.30
C ASP A 188 26.39 2.15 3.77
N TRP A 189 26.40 0.91 3.28
CA TRP A 189 26.14 0.59 1.87
C TRP A 189 24.73 1.01 1.39
N VAL A 190 23.79 1.28 2.30
CA VAL A 190 22.41 1.63 1.97
C VAL A 190 22.36 3.05 1.39
N LYS A 191 21.98 3.13 0.12
CA LYS A 191 21.68 4.39 -0.59
C LYS A 191 20.18 4.59 -0.77
N TYR A 192 19.46 3.49 -0.96
CA TYR A 192 18.02 3.47 -1.16
C TYR A 192 17.34 2.61 -0.11
N ILE A 193 16.19 3.06 0.37
CA ILE A 193 15.25 2.26 1.15
C ILE A 193 14.00 2.07 0.29
N TYR A 194 13.57 0.83 0.11
CA TYR A 194 12.33 0.50 -0.60
C TYR A 194 11.33 -0.16 0.36
N ILE A 195 10.16 0.46 0.56
CA ILE A 195 9.10 -0.08 1.40
C ILE A 195 7.89 -0.45 0.53
N ASP A 196 7.45 -1.70 0.60
CA ASP A 196 6.27 -2.20 -0.11
C ASP A 196 5.20 -2.63 0.91
N ASP A 197 4.02 -1.97 0.85
CA ASP A 197 2.84 -2.27 1.68
C ASP A 197 3.14 -2.53 3.17
N PRO A 198 3.66 -1.52 3.91
CA PRO A 198 4.12 -1.73 5.29
C PRO A 198 2.99 -2.01 6.30
N ILE A 199 1.72 -1.92 5.89
CA ILE A 199 0.55 -1.92 6.78
C ILE A 199 -0.58 -2.82 6.22
N SER A 200 -0.23 -3.97 5.66
CA SER A 200 -1.21 -4.87 5.02
C SER A 200 -2.26 -5.49 5.97
N SER A 201 -2.15 -5.30 7.30
CA SER A 201 -3.03 -5.97 8.29
C SER A 201 -3.27 -5.21 9.62
N LEU A 202 -3.13 -3.88 9.65
CA LEU A 202 -3.37 -3.10 10.88
C LEU A 202 -4.66 -2.28 10.81
N ASP A 203 -5.19 -1.90 11.98
CA ASP A 203 -6.31 -0.96 12.09
C ASP A 203 -5.90 0.49 11.73
N ASP A 204 -6.90 1.34 11.45
CA ASP A 204 -6.70 2.71 10.98
C ASP A 204 -5.94 3.61 11.99
N ASN A 205 -6.08 3.36 13.29
CA ASN A 205 -5.38 4.15 14.32
C ASN A 205 -3.88 3.86 14.30
N ASN A 206 -3.52 2.58 14.20
CA ASN A 206 -2.15 2.14 14.03
C ASN A 206 -1.56 2.64 12.70
N VAL A 207 -2.35 2.68 11.62
CA VAL A 207 -1.92 3.24 10.33
C VAL A 207 -1.44 4.69 10.47
N ILE A 208 -2.20 5.54 11.16
CA ILE A 208 -1.85 6.96 11.32
C ILE A 208 -0.54 7.14 12.09
N ALA A 209 -0.43 6.48 13.24
CA ALA A 209 0.73 6.60 14.11
C ALA A 209 2.01 6.06 13.44
N LEU A 210 1.92 4.92 12.77
CA LEU A 210 3.04 4.33 12.02
C LEU A 210 3.45 5.20 10.83
N SER A 211 2.49 5.76 10.09
CA SER A 211 2.77 6.68 8.98
C SER A 211 3.55 7.90 9.48
N SER A 212 3.10 8.49 10.59
CA SER A 212 3.73 9.68 11.17
C SER A 212 5.17 9.40 11.61
N ASP A 213 5.39 8.28 12.29
CA ASP A 213 6.73 7.91 12.77
C ASP A 213 7.68 7.52 11.64
N LEU A 214 7.19 6.78 10.63
CA LEU A 214 7.96 6.52 9.41
C LEU A 214 8.37 7.83 8.72
N ALA A 215 7.44 8.76 8.56
CA ALA A 215 7.72 10.04 7.92
C ALA A 215 8.77 10.85 8.69
N LYS A 216 8.70 10.89 10.03
CA LYS A 216 9.73 11.53 10.87
C LYS A 216 11.10 10.89 10.62
N LEU A 217 11.18 9.56 10.64
CA LEU A 217 12.42 8.81 10.44
C LEU A 217 13.05 9.12 9.08
N ILE A 218 12.30 8.96 7.99
CA ILE A 218 12.85 9.15 6.64
C ILE A 218 13.18 10.61 6.33
N ARG A 219 12.48 11.57 6.95
CA ARG A 219 12.86 12.99 6.86
C ARG A 219 14.19 13.29 7.55
N LYS A 220 14.43 12.71 8.72
CA LYS A 220 15.74 12.79 9.41
C LYS A 220 16.84 12.22 8.51
N GLY A 221 16.52 11.17 7.75
CA GLY A 221 17.44 10.48 6.84
C GLY A 221 17.59 11.04 5.42
N LYS A 222 16.86 12.10 5.03
CA LYS A 222 16.74 12.55 3.63
C LYS A 222 18.07 12.85 2.91
N ASP A 223 19.06 13.29 3.68
CA ASP A 223 20.38 13.69 3.19
C ASP A 223 21.33 12.48 3.07
N TYR A 224 20.96 11.34 3.65
CA TYR A 224 21.77 10.12 3.76
C TYR A 224 21.26 8.96 2.90
N VAL A 225 19.93 8.84 2.77
CA VAL A 225 19.24 7.78 2.05
C VAL A 225 18.06 8.35 1.26
N LYS A 226 17.75 7.70 0.15
CA LYS A 226 16.60 8.02 -0.71
C LYS A 226 15.53 6.95 -0.55
N VAL A 227 14.25 7.30 -0.51
CA VAL A 227 13.19 6.34 -0.16
C VAL A 227 12.16 6.19 -1.26
N VAL A 228 11.82 4.95 -1.59
CA VAL A 228 10.66 4.60 -2.40
C VAL A 228 9.64 3.88 -1.52
N ILE A 229 8.38 4.28 -1.61
CA ILE A 229 7.29 3.63 -0.89
C ILE A 229 6.21 3.26 -1.91
N SER A 230 5.90 1.98 -2.04
CA SER A 230 4.75 1.51 -2.80
C SER A 230 3.65 1.00 -1.89
N THR A 231 2.41 1.43 -2.13
CA THR A 231 1.28 0.95 -1.32
C THR A 231 -0.04 0.88 -2.08
N HIS A 232 -0.94 -0.01 -1.65
CA HIS A 232 -2.36 0.03 -2.01
C HIS A 232 -3.22 0.75 -0.96
N HIS A 233 -2.68 1.13 0.19
CA HIS A 233 -3.45 1.69 1.29
C HIS A 233 -3.62 3.21 1.13
N GLY A 234 -4.82 3.65 0.75
CA GLY A 234 -5.10 5.05 0.42
C GLY A 234 -4.84 6.05 1.56
N LEU A 235 -5.23 5.72 2.80
CA LEU A 235 -5.00 6.58 3.97
C LEU A 235 -3.48 6.80 4.21
N PHE A 236 -2.73 5.71 4.34
CA PHE A 236 -1.27 5.72 4.46
C PHE A 236 -0.61 6.55 3.34
N PHE A 237 -0.97 6.31 2.08
CA PHE A 237 -0.43 7.08 0.95
C PHE A 237 -0.66 8.59 1.11
N ASN A 238 -1.87 9.00 1.52
CA ASN A 238 -2.22 10.40 1.71
C ASN A 238 -1.51 11.04 2.90
N ILE A 239 -1.35 10.31 4.01
CA ILE A 239 -0.57 10.78 5.17
C ILE A 239 0.88 10.99 4.74
N MET A 240 1.51 9.99 4.09
CA MET A 240 2.89 10.10 3.62
C MET A 240 3.07 11.24 2.63
N ASN A 241 2.16 11.41 1.67
CA ASN A 241 2.19 12.51 0.72
C ASN A 241 2.14 13.88 1.43
N ASN A 242 1.23 14.02 2.40
CA ASN A 242 1.09 15.25 3.20
C ASN A 242 2.31 15.53 4.09
N GLU A 243 2.87 14.50 4.72
CA GLU A 243 4.03 14.59 5.59
C GLU A 243 5.33 14.91 4.82
N LEU A 244 5.40 14.53 3.54
CA LEU A 244 6.57 14.72 2.67
C LEU A 244 6.45 15.93 1.72
N LYS A 245 5.29 16.60 1.68
CA LYS A 245 5.02 17.70 0.73
C LYS A 245 6.03 18.85 0.76
N LYS A 246 6.67 19.08 1.92
CA LYS A 246 7.69 20.12 2.12
C LYS A 246 9.09 19.72 1.63
N HIS A 247 9.24 18.49 1.15
CA HIS A 247 10.50 17.94 0.66
C HIS A 247 10.42 17.63 -0.83
N SER A 248 11.59 17.42 -1.46
CA SER A 248 11.65 17.06 -2.87
C SER A 248 11.12 15.64 -3.04
N HIS A 249 9.86 15.50 -3.43
CA HIS A 249 9.20 14.21 -3.57
C HIS A 249 8.51 14.08 -4.92
N LYS A 250 8.17 12.85 -5.29
CA LYS A 250 7.39 12.54 -6.48
C LYS A 250 6.35 11.49 -6.16
N CYS A 251 5.12 11.71 -6.61
CA CYS A 251 4.02 10.79 -6.38
C CYS A 251 3.52 10.23 -7.71
N TYR A 252 3.25 8.93 -7.72
CA TYR A 252 2.81 8.20 -8.88
C TYR A 252 1.58 7.35 -8.57
N PHE A 253 0.70 7.24 -9.56
CA PHE A 253 -0.26 6.16 -9.66
C PHE A 253 0.25 5.15 -10.69
N LEU A 254 0.44 3.91 -10.26
CA LEU A 254 0.84 2.80 -11.09
C LEU A 254 -0.37 1.90 -11.36
N TYR A 255 -0.68 1.73 -12.63
CA TYR A 255 -1.73 0.86 -13.13
C TYR A 255 -1.11 -0.24 -14.00
N LYS A 256 -1.65 -1.46 -13.92
CA LYS A 256 -1.33 -2.55 -14.83
C LYS A 256 -2.60 -2.97 -15.56
N SER A 257 -2.59 -2.81 -16.89
CA SER A 257 -3.68 -3.26 -17.73
C SER A 257 -3.74 -4.78 -17.74
N ARG A 258 -4.93 -5.33 -17.47
CA ARG A 258 -5.18 -6.77 -17.54
C ARG A 258 -5.30 -7.28 -18.99
N HIS A 259 -5.58 -6.38 -19.95
CA HIS A 259 -5.83 -6.76 -21.34
C HIS A 259 -4.54 -6.97 -22.14
N ASN A 260 -3.58 -6.07 -21.99
CA ASN A 260 -2.33 -6.11 -22.76
C ASN A 260 -1.07 -6.29 -21.88
N ASN A 261 -1.24 -6.47 -20.56
CA ASN A 261 -0.15 -6.57 -19.57
C ASN A 261 0.82 -5.38 -19.57
N GLU A 262 0.43 -4.24 -20.15
CA GLU A 262 1.23 -3.02 -20.10
C GLU A 262 1.00 -2.29 -18.78
N TYR A 263 2.03 -1.57 -18.35
CA TYR A 263 1.98 -0.72 -17.19
C TYR A 263 1.76 0.73 -17.63
N GLN A 264 1.05 1.49 -16.80
CA GLN A 264 0.87 2.91 -16.96
C GLN A 264 1.28 3.60 -15.67
N LEU A 265 2.14 4.62 -15.79
CA LEU A 265 2.58 5.43 -14.67
C LEU A 265 2.12 6.86 -14.90
N GLN A 266 1.34 7.40 -13.96
CA GLN A 266 0.87 8.77 -14.01
C GLN A 266 1.39 9.52 -12.79
N SER A 267 2.02 10.68 -13.00
CA SER A 267 2.36 11.55 -11.87
C SER A 267 1.07 12.01 -11.21
N THR A 268 0.98 11.88 -9.89
CA THR A 268 0.02 12.66 -9.11
C THR A 268 0.69 13.99 -8.73
N GLY A 269 -0.07 14.93 -8.21
CA GLY A 269 0.40 16.23 -7.74
C GLY A 269 -0.22 16.51 -6.38
N ASP A 270 -0.14 17.75 -5.89
CA ASP A 270 -0.45 18.08 -4.47
C ASP A 270 -1.91 17.85 -4.04
N THR A 271 -2.81 17.64 -5.00
CA THR A 271 -4.18 17.22 -4.70
C THR A 271 -4.14 15.81 -4.09
N PRO A 272 -4.68 15.61 -2.87
CA PRO A 272 -4.77 14.30 -2.25
C PRO A 272 -5.30 13.31 -3.28
N PHE A 273 -4.60 12.19 -3.42
CA PHE A 273 -5.12 11.11 -4.24
C PHE A 273 -6.36 10.62 -3.50
N PHE A 274 -7.53 11.09 -3.94
CA PHE A 274 -8.79 10.57 -3.42
C PHE A 274 -8.89 9.15 -3.94
N TYR A 275 -8.38 8.21 -3.13
CA TYR A 275 -8.58 6.78 -3.26
C TYR A 275 -9.99 6.47 -3.76
N HIS A 276 -11.00 7.19 -3.24
CA HIS A 276 -12.40 7.13 -3.67
C HIS A 276 -12.61 7.41 -5.17
N VAL A 277 -11.97 8.42 -5.75
CA VAL A 277 -12.09 8.76 -7.17
C VAL A 277 -11.42 7.69 -8.04
N ALA A 278 -10.29 7.14 -7.61
CA ALA A 278 -9.63 6.04 -8.30
C ALA A 278 -10.47 4.74 -8.22
N MET A 279 -11.03 4.42 -7.06
CA MET A 279 -11.96 3.30 -6.89
C MET A 279 -13.22 3.50 -7.73
N LEU A 280 -13.80 4.70 -7.80
CA LEU A 280 -14.94 5.00 -8.69
C LEU A 280 -14.59 4.75 -10.17
N LYS A 281 -13.38 5.13 -10.59
CA LYS A 281 -12.89 4.84 -11.95
C LYS A 281 -12.78 3.33 -12.18
N GLU A 282 -12.23 2.57 -11.24
CA GLU A 282 -12.16 1.11 -11.34
C GLU A 282 -13.56 0.47 -11.41
N LEU A 283 -14.51 0.92 -10.57
CA LEU A 283 -15.89 0.45 -10.60
C LEU A 283 -16.55 0.73 -11.96
N LYS A 284 -16.32 1.93 -12.52
CA LYS A 284 -16.81 2.30 -13.85
C LYS A 284 -16.19 1.41 -14.93
N ASP A 285 -14.87 1.25 -14.94
CA ASP A 285 -14.19 0.42 -15.94
C ASP A 285 -14.56 -1.07 -15.82
N ALA A 286 -14.83 -1.56 -14.61
CA ALA A 286 -15.31 -2.92 -14.38
C ALA A 286 -16.73 -3.12 -14.90
N ALA A 287 -17.63 -2.17 -14.59
CA ALA A 287 -19.02 -2.19 -15.03
C ALA A 287 -19.16 -2.13 -16.56
N TYR A 288 -18.37 -1.29 -17.21
CA TYR A 288 -18.46 -1.04 -18.65
C TYR A 288 -17.53 -1.89 -19.52
N SER A 289 -16.73 -2.78 -18.92
CA SER A 289 -15.97 -3.77 -19.69
C SER A 289 -16.88 -4.81 -20.36
N THR A 290 -16.39 -5.43 -21.45
CA THR A 290 -17.11 -6.50 -22.17
C THR A 290 -16.22 -7.76 -22.23
N PRO A 291 -16.55 -8.84 -21.49
CA PRO A 291 -17.66 -8.96 -20.54
C PRO A 291 -17.43 -8.08 -19.29
N SER A 292 -18.52 -7.74 -18.59
CA SER A 292 -18.48 -7.01 -17.32
C SER A 292 -17.65 -7.78 -16.29
N ARG A 293 -16.82 -7.06 -15.54
CA ARG A 293 -15.92 -7.63 -14.53
C ARG A 293 -16.41 -7.34 -13.12
N LEU A 294 -17.73 -7.35 -12.91
CA LEU A 294 -18.34 -7.04 -11.62
C LEU A 294 -18.42 -8.26 -10.70
N TYR A 295 -17.97 -8.08 -9.46
CA TYR A 295 -18.01 -9.06 -8.38
C TYR A 295 -18.76 -8.48 -7.18
N THR A 296 -19.39 -9.31 -6.36
CA THR A 296 -20.24 -8.89 -5.22
C THR A 296 -19.57 -7.82 -4.33
N TYR A 297 -18.27 -7.93 -4.06
CA TYR A 297 -17.51 -6.97 -3.24
C TYR A 297 -17.49 -5.53 -3.80
N HIS A 298 -17.79 -5.33 -5.09
CA HIS A 298 -17.89 -4.00 -5.67
C HIS A 298 -19.02 -3.17 -5.05
N PHE A 299 -20.11 -3.79 -4.57
CA PHE A 299 -21.16 -3.07 -3.82
C PHE A 299 -20.61 -2.47 -2.52
N ASN A 300 -19.70 -3.17 -1.82
CA ASN A 300 -19.06 -2.68 -0.61
C ASN A 300 -18.21 -1.45 -0.90
N ILE A 301 -17.45 -1.49 -2.01
CA ILE A 301 -16.62 -0.36 -2.45
C ILE A 301 -17.50 0.84 -2.79
N LEU A 302 -18.55 0.64 -3.61
CA LEU A 302 -19.44 1.73 -4.02
C LEU A 302 -20.11 2.37 -2.80
N ARG A 303 -20.65 1.56 -1.88
CA ARG A 303 -21.24 2.04 -0.63
C ARG A 303 -20.25 2.83 0.22
N SER A 304 -19.04 2.32 0.44
CA SER A 304 -18.02 3.01 1.25
C SER A 304 -17.65 4.38 0.66
N ILE A 305 -17.67 4.51 -0.67
CA ILE A 305 -17.47 5.80 -1.35
C ILE A 305 -18.66 6.73 -1.11
N MET A 306 -19.89 6.22 -1.18
CA MET A 306 -21.10 7.00 -0.92
C MET A 306 -21.20 7.46 0.54
N GLU A 307 -20.83 6.62 1.50
CA GLU A 307 -20.74 6.98 2.93
C GLU A 307 -19.76 8.13 3.16
N LYS A 308 -18.57 8.05 2.55
CA LYS A 308 -17.57 9.12 2.66
C LYS A 308 -17.99 10.39 1.95
N THR A 309 -18.72 10.26 0.83
CA THR A 309 -19.29 11.40 0.12
C THR A 309 -20.38 12.06 0.95
N ALA A 310 -21.29 11.28 1.54
CA ALA A 310 -22.31 11.74 2.45
C ALA A 310 -21.71 12.51 3.63
N SER A 311 -20.73 11.91 4.30
CA SER A 311 -20.00 12.53 5.41
C SER A 311 -19.30 13.84 4.99
N PHE A 312 -18.68 13.89 3.80
CA PHE A 312 -18.05 15.11 3.28
C PHE A 312 -19.03 16.27 3.09
N PHE A 313 -20.27 15.97 2.70
CA PHE A 313 -21.34 16.96 2.56
C PHE A 313 -22.15 17.19 3.85
N GLY A 314 -21.79 16.55 4.96
CA GLY A 314 -22.46 16.71 6.25
C GLY A 314 -23.78 15.93 6.39
N PHE A 315 -24.00 14.92 5.55
CA PHE A 315 -25.16 14.02 5.66
C PHE A 315 -24.88 12.86 6.62
N GLU A 316 -25.92 12.42 7.33
CA GLU A 316 -25.83 11.32 8.30
C GLU A 316 -25.82 9.93 7.64
N ASP A 317 -26.41 9.78 6.46
CA ASP A 317 -26.58 8.48 5.80
C ASP A 317 -26.25 8.51 4.29
N PHE A 318 -25.69 7.41 3.79
CA PHE A 318 -25.28 7.24 2.40
C PHE A 318 -26.46 7.27 1.41
N SER A 319 -27.67 6.89 1.85
CA SER A 319 -28.88 6.91 1.01
C SER A 319 -29.21 8.32 0.51
N THR A 320 -28.75 9.36 1.22
CA THR A 320 -28.81 10.75 0.75
C THR A 320 -28.10 10.95 -0.60
N CYS A 321 -27.10 10.12 -0.92
CA CYS A 321 -26.40 10.16 -2.20
C CYS A 321 -27.26 9.64 -3.37
N ILE A 322 -28.35 8.94 -3.09
CA ILE A 322 -29.30 8.39 -4.08
C ILE A 322 -30.74 8.89 -3.87
N SER A 323 -30.94 9.89 -3.01
CA SER A 323 -32.27 10.39 -2.67
C SER A 323 -32.96 11.11 -3.82
N GLY A 324 -34.24 10.85 -4.08
CA GLY A 324 -34.96 11.49 -5.18
C GLY A 324 -34.53 11.02 -6.58
N ILE A 325 -33.86 9.87 -6.66
CA ILE A 325 -33.56 9.17 -7.92
C ILE A 325 -34.62 8.08 -8.14
N GLU A 326 -34.99 7.81 -9.38
CA GLU A 326 -35.88 6.70 -9.72
C GLU A 326 -35.29 5.38 -9.19
N ASN A 327 -36.11 4.58 -8.49
CA ASN A 327 -35.71 3.34 -7.81
C ASN A 327 -34.83 3.49 -6.54
N GLU A 328 -34.81 4.66 -5.88
CA GLU A 328 -34.09 4.89 -4.62
C GLU A 328 -34.26 3.76 -3.58
N ALA A 329 -35.50 3.32 -3.33
CA ALA A 329 -35.78 2.26 -2.36
C ALA A 329 -35.12 0.92 -2.73
N LEU A 330 -35.10 0.58 -4.03
CA LEU A 330 -34.42 -0.60 -4.54
C LEU A 330 -32.90 -0.47 -4.41
N PHE A 331 -32.34 0.70 -4.75
CA PHE A 331 -30.90 0.98 -4.66
C PHE A 331 -30.39 0.93 -3.23
N SER A 332 -31.10 1.57 -2.30
CA SER A 332 -30.76 1.56 -0.87
C SER A 332 -30.83 0.14 -0.30
N ARG A 333 -31.87 -0.63 -0.66
CA ARG A 333 -31.99 -2.05 -0.26
C ARG A 333 -30.87 -2.91 -0.84
N ALA A 334 -30.53 -2.72 -2.11
CA ALA A 334 -29.47 -3.45 -2.79
C ALA A 334 -28.10 -3.16 -2.18
N LEU A 335 -27.78 -1.88 -1.96
CA LEU A 335 -26.55 -1.48 -1.27
C LEU A 335 -26.52 -2.07 0.13
N ASN A 336 -27.61 -2.02 0.90
CA ASN A 336 -27.65 -2.63 2.23
C ASN A 336 -27.43 -4.14 2.23
N LEU A 337 -28.11 -4.89 1.35
CA LEU A 337 -28.03 -6.34 1.32
C LEU A 337 -26.71 -6.86 0.74
N LEU A 338 -26.25 -6.25 -0.35
CA LEU A 338 -25.08 -6.73 -1.10
C LEU A 338 -23.76 -6.18 -0.56
N SER A 339 -23.79 -5.13 0.28
CA SER A 339 -22.60 -4.65 1.00
C SER A 339 -22.32 -5.34 2.34
N HIS A 340 -23.36 -5.85 3.01
CA HIS A 340 -23.27 -6.52 4.33
C HIS A 340 -23.40 -8.04 4.26
N GLY A 341 -23.66 -8.61 3.07
CA GLY A 341 -23.63 -10.05 2.89
C GLY A 341 -22.25 -10.60 3.26
N LYS A 342 -22.17 -11.89 3.65
CA LYS A 342 -20.93 -12.62 4.00
C LYS A 342 -19.92 -12.75 2.83
N TYR A 343 -19.90 -11.81 1.89
CA TYR A 343 -19.03 -11.75 0.74
C TYR A 343 -17.70 -11.14 1.17
N SER A 344 -16.80 -12.02 1.56
CA SER A 344 -15.41 -11.66 1.82
C SER A 344 -14.75 -11.12 0.56
N VAL A 345 -13.95 -10.05 0.67
CA VAL A 345 -13.03 -9.61 -0.41
C VAL A 345 -12.10 -10.75 -0.83
N TYR A 346 -11.86 -11.72 0.06
CA TYR A 346 -11.02 -12.88 -0.16
C TYR A 346 -11.70 -14.03 -0.92
N ASP A 347 -13.02 -13.97 -1.17
CA ASP A 347 -13.75 -14.92 -2.03
C ASP A 347 -14.74 -14.20 -2.98
N PRO A 348 -14.23 -13.60 -4.08
CA PRO A 348 -15.02 -12.76 -4.97
C PRO A 348 -15.96 -13.58 -5.87
N GLN A 349 -17.27 -13.45 -5.63
CA GLN A 349 -18.30 -14.09 -6.45
C GLN A 349 -18.69 -13.17 -7.62
N ALA A 350 -18.63 -13.69 -8.85
CA ALA A 350 -19.05 -12.95 -10.05
C ALA A 350 -20.54 -12.62 -9.98
N MET A 351 -20.93 -11.39 -10.32
CA MET A 351 -22.33 -10.99 -10.30
C MET A 351 -23.12 -11.61 -11.46
N GLY A 352 -24.35 -12.07 -11.21
CA GLY A 352 -25.32 -12.36 -12.25
C GLY A 352 -25.77 -11.10 -13.00
N LEU A 353 -26.37 -11.26 -14.19
CA LEU A 353 -26.73 -10.16 -15.08
C LEU A 353 -27.58 -9.07 -14.40
N ASP A 354 -28.58 -9.46 -13.60
CA ASP A 354 -29.45 -8.53 -12.89
C ASP A 354 -28.67 -7.67 -11.89
N ASN A 355 -27.78 -8.29 -11.12
CA ASN A 355 -26.92 -7.57 -10.17
C ASN A 355 -25.93 -6.64 -10.89
N GLN A 356 -25.41 -7.05 -12.05
CA GLN A 356 -24.56 -6.20 -12.87
C GLN A 356 -25.30 -4.96 -13.37
N GLN A 357 -26.55 -5.11 -13.83
CA GLN A 357 -27.35 -4.00 -14.31
C GLN A 357 -27.76 -3.08 -13.16
N LEU A 358 -28.16 -3.64 -12.02
CA LEU A 358 -28.46 -2.88 -10.81
C LEU A 358 -27.25 -2.07 -10.34
N PHE A 359 -26.06 -2.67 -10.33
CA PHE A 359 -24.82 -1.98 -9.98
C PHE A 359 -24.53 -0.80 -10.92
N LYS A 360 -24.69 -0.98 -12.24
CA LYS A 360 -24.52 0.10 -13.23
C LYS A 360 -25.47 1.26 -12.96
N ASN A 361 -26.76 0.96 -12.78
CA ASN A 361 -27.77 1.99 -12.54
C ASN A 361 -27.46 2.82 -11.28
N ILE A 362 -27.02 2.18 -10.19
CA ILE A 362 -26.62 2.87 -8.96
C ILE A 362 -25.37 3.73 -9.20
N LEU A 363 -24.36 3.17 -9.87
CA LEU A 363 -23.11 3.89 -10.16
C LEU A 363 -23.36 5.12 -11.04
N ASP A 364 -24.15 5.00 -12.10
CA ASP A 364 -24.45 6.09 -13.01
C ASP A 364 -25.26 7.18 -12.32
N ALA A 365 -26.30 6.80 -11.57
CA ALA A 365 -27.10 7.71 -10.74
C ALA A 365 -26.22 8.51 -9.76
N PHE A 366 -25.27 7.84 -9.11
CA PHE A 366 -24.33 8.47 -8.20
C PHE A 366 -23.37 9.44 -8.91
N LEU A 367 -22.81 9.05 -10.06
CA LEU A 367 -21.89 9.88 -10.84
C LEU A 367 -22.56 11.06 -11.54
N GLU A 368 -23.84 10.93 -11.89
CA GLU A 368 -24.65 12.03 -12.46
C GLU A 368 -24.91 13.11 -11.40
N ARG A 369 -25.25 12.70 -10.18
CA ARG A 369 -25.48 13.62 -9.06
C ARG A 369 -24.20 14.26 -8.54
N TYR A 370 -23.12 13.49 -8.48
CA TYR A 370 -21.82 13.94 -7.99
C TYR A 370 -20.76 13.82 -9.09
N PRO A 371 -20.52 14.89 -9.87
CA PRO A 371 -19.63 14.83 -11.02
C PRO A 371 -18.15 14.78 -10.59
N PHE A 372 -17.65 13.58 -10.32
CA PHE A 372 -16.24 13.35 -10.03
C PHE A 372 -15.38 13.46 -11.29
N GLN A 373 -14.25 14.15 -11.20
CA GLN A 373 -13.23 14.13 -12.24
C GLN A 373 -12.41 12.83 -12.15
N LEU A 374 -12.82 11.81 -12.90
CA LEU A 374 -12.14 10.51 -12.91
C LEU A 374 -10.77 10.60 -13.62
N PRO A 375 -9.72 9.91 -13.13
CA PRO A 375 -8.43 9.86 -13.81
C PRO A 375 -8.54 9.12 -15.14
N ASN A 376 -7.80 9.58 -16.14
CA ASN A 376 -7.71 8.99 -17.48
C ASN A 376 -6.73 7.80 -17.59
N ILE A 377 -6.11 7.39 -16.48
CA ILE A 377 -5.28 6.19 -16.43
C ILE A 377 -6.15 4.93 -16.56
N GLY A 378 -5.66 3.92 -17.27
CA GLY A 378 -6.41 2.73 -17.64
C GLY A 378 -7.23 2.89 -18.94
N GLU A 379 -7.40 4.11 -19.45
CA GLU A 379 -8.03 4.34 -20.75
C GLU A 379 -7.07 3.97 -21.89
N VAL A 380 -7.56 3.26 -22.88
CA VAL A 380 -6.83 3.05 -24.14
C VAL A 380 -6.87 4.38 -24.88
N ALA A 381 -5.71 4.94 -25.23
CA ALA A 381 -5.66 6.11 -26.09
C ALA A 381 -6.38 5.76 -27.39
N GLN A 382 -7.57 6.33 -27.61
CA GLN A 382 -8.17 6.31 -28.93
C GLN A 382 -7.20 7.08 -29.83
N ALA A 383 -6.74 6.42 -30.90
CA ALA A 383 -6.01 7.10 -31.95
C ALA A 383 -6.89 8.27 -32.39
N THR A 384 -6.41 9.51 -32.19
CA THR A 384 -7.05 10.69 -32.75
C THR A 384 -7.01 10.53 -34.27
N THR A 385 -8.10 10.03 -34.84
CA THR A 385 -8.37 10.20 -36.27
C THR A 385 -8.56 11.69 -36.48
N SER A 386 -7.49 12.35 -36.90
CA SER A 386 -7.52 13.69 -37.45
C SER A 386 -8.30 13.63 -38.76
N THR A 387 -9.62 13.69 -38.70
CA THR A 387 -10.43 13.97 -39.88
C THR A 387 -10.26 15.45 -40.18
N SER A 388 -9.24 15.77 -40.97
CA SER A 388 -9.11 17.08 -41.59
C SER A 388 -10.31 17.26 -42.52
N LEU A 389 -11.29 18.06 -42.10
CA LEU A 389 -12.32 18.57 -42.97
C LEU A 389 -11.63 19.48 -44.00
N GLN A 390 -11.38 18.94 -45.20
CA GLN A 390 -11.10 19.75 -46.38
C GLN A 390 -12.38 20.52 -46.71
N ILE A 391 -12.40 21.80 -46.35
CA ILE A 391 -13.38 22.76 -46.86
C ILE A 391 -13.00 23.01 -48.31
N ALA A 392 -13.75 22.42 -49.24
CA ALA A 392 -13.67 22.77 -50.66
C ALA A 392 -14.31 24.14 -50.85
N SER A 393 -13.50 25.15 -51.17
CA SER A 393 -13.95 26.45 -51.67
C SER A 393 -14.47 26.32 -53.11
N PRO A 394 -15.63 26.92 -53.47
CA PRO A 394 -16.12 26.91 -54.84
C PRO A 394 -15.23 27.81 -55.72
N GLN A 395 -14.73 27.27 -56.82
CA GLN A 395 -14.17 28.08 -57.90
C GLN A 395 -15.32 28.71 -58.69
N GLU A 396 -15.35 30.04 -58.72
CA GLU A 396 -16.00 30.82 -59.75
C GLU A 396 -15.28 30.59 -61.09
N THR A 397 -16.00 30.13 -62.11
CA THR A 397 -15.57 30.24 -63.50
C THR A 397 -16.46 31.25 -64.21
N LEU A 398 -15.90 32.44 -64.40
CA LEU A 398 -16.25 33.39 -65.45
C LEU A 398 -15.75 32.83 -66.79
N SER A 399 -16.67 32.52 -67.70
CA SER A 399 -16.64 32.76 -69.16
C SER A 399 -17.60 31.81 -69.88
#